data_AF-A0A7X9F0B2-F1
#
_entry.id   AF-A0A7X9F0B2-F1
#
_cell.length_a   1.000
_cell.length_b   1.000
_cell.length_c   1.000
_cell.angle_alpha   90.00
_cell.angle_beta   90.00
_cell.angle_gamma   90.00
#
_symmetry.space_group_name_H-M   'P 1'
#
loop_
_entity.id
_entity.type
_entity.pdbx_description
1 polymer ?
#
loop_
_entity_poly.entity_id
_entity_poly.type
_entity_poly.pdbx_seq_one_letter_code
_entity_poly.pdbx_strand_id
1 'polypeptide(L)'
;MRTPLKLAIISICCLAIISVACSFPFFQSNEEEIVIPTLVPQVITVLVTAAPEDQVAAASATPAPTAVVVMDVDWDDQWTIWMGDSSKGYTIDFLVQGDKISGSTVLTNHNSISFIGTIQEDGGTVKGTWENTDGTEGEFTIYMDSSENLFTGRMSSSNAFCGSRNSSIKPSDCFK
;
A
#
# COMPACT_ATOMS: atom_id res chain seq x y z
N MET A 1 -22.12 -23.19 50.55
CA MET A 1 -20.74 -22.72 50.33
C MET A 1 -20.06 -23.58 49.25
N ARG A 2 -20.01 -23.13 47.99
CA ARG A 2 -19.36 -23.85 46.84
C ARG A 2 -18.55 -22.90 45.93
N THR A 3 -18.41 -21.64 46.33
CA THR A 3 -17.71 -20.58 45.62
C THR A 3 -16.17 -20.73 45.53
N PRO A 4 -15.43 -21.30 46.48
CA PRO A 4 -13.96 -21.30 46.39
C PRO A 4 -13.45 -22.26 45.30
N LEU A 5 -14.18 -23.33 45.01
CA LEU A 5 -13.79 -24.31 43.99
C LEU A 5 -13.89 -23.73 42.56
N LYS A 6 -14.89 -22.88 42.29
CA LYS A 6 -15.07 -22.26 40.96
C LYS A 6 -13.97 -21.24 40.66
N LEU A 7 -13.53 -20.47 41.66
CA LEU A 7 -12.44 -19.50 41.53
C LEU A 7 -11.09 -20.19 41.28
N ALA A 8 -10.83 -21.32 41.95
CA ALA A 8 -9.61 -22.10 41.74
C ALA A 8 -9.50 -22.65 40.31
N ILE A 9 -10.61 -23.17 39.76
CA ILE A 9 -10.62 -23.72 38.38
C ILE A 9 -10.35 -22.63 37.34
N ILE A 10 -10.96 -21.44 37.50
CA ILE A 10 -10.75 -20.31 36.58
C ILE A 10 -9.29 -19.86 36.61
N SER A 11 -8.69 -19.75 37.79
CA SER A 11 -7.29 -19.35 37.95
C SER A 11 -6.31 -20.32 37.29
N ILE A 12 -6.55 -21.63 37.42
CA ILE A 12 -5.72 -22.66 36.79
C ILE A 12 -5.85 -22.62 35.26
N CYS A 13 -7.07 -22.42 34.73
CA CYS A 13 -7.26 -22.28 33.28
C CYS A 13 -6.55 -21.06 32.71
N CYS A 14 -6.58 -19.91 33.39
CA CYS A 14 -5.87 -18.71 32.94
C CYS A 14 -4.35 -18.92 32.89
N LEU A 15 -3.78 -19.59 33.90
CA LEU A 15 -2.33 -19.88 33.94
C LEU A 15 -1.89 -20.83 32.83
N ALA A 16 -2.72 -21.81 32.48
CA ALA A 16 -2.43 -22.73 31.38
C ALA A 16 -2.38 -22.01 30.02
N ILE A 17 -3.32 -21.10 29.75
CA ILE A 17 -3.39 -20.37 28.46
C ILE A 17 -2.15 -19.47 28.27
N ILE A 18 -1.71 -18.79 29.33
CA ILE A 18 -0.52 -17.91 29.28
C ILE A 18 0.75 -18.72 28.98
N SER A 19 0.89 -19.91 29.58
CA SER A 19 2.07 -20.76 29.34
C SER A 19 2.18 -21.28 27.90
N VAL A 20 1.04 -21.53 27.24
CA VAL A 20 1.00 -21.99 25.84
C VAL A 20 1.36 -20.85 24.89
N ALA A 21 0.93 -19.61 25.17
CA ALA A 21 1.28 -18.45 24.34
C ALA A 21 2.78 -18.13 24.32
N CYS A 22 3.49 -18.37 25.42
CA CYS A 22 4.95 -18.15 25.49
C CYS A 22 5.80 -19.28 24.90
N SER A 23 5.18 -20.42 24.55
CA SER A 23 5.87 -21.60 24.03
C SER A 23 5.83 -21.70 22.51
N PHE A 24 5.16 -20.77 21.81
CA PHE A 24 5.17 -20.76 20.35
C PHE A 24 6.50 -20.17 19.85
N PRO A 25 7.35 -20.98 19.18
CA PRO A 25 8.54 -20.44 18.55
C PRO A 25 8.07 -19.53 17.42
N PHE A 26 8.51 -18.27 17.48
CA PHE A 26 8.48 -17.34 16.36
C PHE A 26 8.98 -18.08 15.11
N PHE A 27 8.13 -18.18 14.09
CA PHE A 27 8.55 -18.63 12.76
C PHE A 27 9.66 -17.70 12.29
N GLN A 28 10.90 -18.20 12.32
CA GLN A 28 12.01 -17.60 11.60
C GLN A 28 11.73 -17.81 10.11
N SER A 29 11.22 -16.77 9.44
CA SER A 29 11.21 -16.74 7.99
C SER A 29 12.66 -16.73 7.53
N ASN A 30 13.08 -17.80 6.85
CA ASN A 30 14.35 -17.87 6.13
C ASN A 30 14.44 -16.67 5.17
N GLU A 31 15.45 -15.84 5.33
CA GLU A 31 15.88 -14.90 4.30
C GLU A 31 16.58 -15.73 3.21
N GLU A 32 15.85 -16.03 2.15
CA GLU A 32 16.42 -16.59 0.93
C GLU A 32 17.10 -15.44 0.17
N GLU A 33 18.43 -15.46 0.17
CA GLU A 33 19.29 -14.49 -0.51
C GLU A 33 19.04 -14.53 -2.03
N ILE A 34 18.34 -13.52 -2.56
CA ILE A 34 18.09 -13.36 -3.99
C ILE A 34 19.39 -12.90 -4.65
N VAL A 35 20.07 -13.84 -5.32
CA VAL A 35 21.21 -13.57 -6.20
C VAL A 35 20.73 -12.79 -7.42
N ILE A 36 21.06 -11.50 -7.50
CA ILE A 36 20.83 -10.67 -8.68
C ILE A 36 21.86 -11.07 -9.76
N PRO A 37 21.45 -11.60 -10.92
CA PRO A 37 22.39 -11.87 -12.00
C PRO A 37 22.90 -10.54 -12.57
N THR A 38 24.20 -10.30 -12.41
CA THR A 38 24.90 -9.16 -13.03
C THR A 38 24.97 -9.37 -14.54
N LEU A 39 24.11 -8.67 -15.29
CA LEU A 39 24.13 -8.66 -16.75
C LEU A 39 25.36 -7.90 -17.25
N VAL A 40 26.28 -8.64 -17.87
CA VAL A 40 27.48 -8.14 -18.54
C VAL A 40 27.08 -7.25 -19.73
N PRO A 41 27.65 -6.03 -19.89
CA PRO A 41 27.36 -5.18 -21.03
C PRO A 41 27.92 -5.81 -22.32
N GLN A 42 27.01 -6.14 -23.25
CA GLN A 42 27.38 -6.67 -24.56
C GLN A 42 27.71 -5.49 -25.48
N VAL A 43 29.00 -5.29 -25.75
CA VAL A 43 29.49 -4.33 -26.74
C VAL A 43 29.20 -4.89 -28.12
N ILE A 44 28.08 -4.47 -28.73
CA ILE A 44 27.78 -4.75 -30.13
C ILE A 44 28.71 -3.88 -30.98
N THR A 45 29.75 -4.50 -31.54
CA THR A 45 30.61 -3.88 -32.55
C THR A 45 29.91 -4.00 -33.91
N VAL A 46 29.19 -2.94 -34.32
CA VAL A 46 28.62 -2.86 -35.67
C VAL A 46 29.74 -2.48 -36.65
N LEU A 47 30.17 -3.45 -37.46
CA LEU A 47 31.03 -3.20 -38.62
C LEU A 47 30.20 -2.55 -39.73
N VAL A 48 30.35 -1.24 -39.90
CA VAL A 48 29.73 -0.47 -40.98
C VAL A 48 30.56 -0.66 -42.26
N THR A 49 30.04 -1.45 -43.20
CA THR A 49 30.50 -1.47 -44.59
C THR A 49 29.77 -0.36 -45.34
N ALA A 50 30.52 0.66 -45.78
CA ALA A 50 29.98 1.80 -46.51
C ALA A 50 29.60 1.42 -47.95
N ALA A 51 28.32 1.58 -48.29
CA ALA A 51 27.83 1.74 -49.64
C ALA A 51 27.18 3.12 -49.75
N PRO A 52 27.40 3.90 -50.84
CA PRO A 52 26.88 5.24 -50.95
C PRO A 52 25.47 5.17 -51.54
N GLU A 53 24.45 5.27 -50.69
CA GLU A 53 23.12 5.65 -51.14
C GLU A 53 22.61 6.84 -50.35
N ASP A 54 22.20 7.83 -51.14
CA ASP A 54 21.64 9.13 -50.82
C ASP A 54 20.43 8.96 -49.88
N GLN A 55 20.64 9.11 -48.57
CA GLN A 55 19.56 9.10 -47.57
C GLN A 55 19.53 10.42 -46.82
N VAL A 56 18.45 11.17 -47.08
CA VAL A 56 18.00 12.31 -46.29
C VAL A 56 17.97 11.91 -44.81
N ALA A 57 18.87 12.49 -44.02
CA ALA A 57 18.97 12.24 -42.59
C ALA A 57 17.69 12.67 -41.89
N ALA A 58 16.83 11.70 -41.55
CA ALA A 58 15.78 11.89 -40.56
C ALA A 58 16.46 11.99 -39.19
N ALA A 59 16.57 13.21 -38.66
CA ALA A 59 17.04 13.44 -37.30
C ALA A 59 16.09 12.74 -36.32
N SER A 60 16.49 11.56 -35.85
CA SER A 60 15.84 10.89 -34.73
C SER A 60 16.24 11.65 -33.46
N ALA A 61 15.33 12.47 -32.94
CA ALA A 61 15.51 13.12 -31.65
C ALA A 61 15.42 12.05 -30.56
N THR A 62 16.55 11.73 -29.92
CA THR A 62 16.56 10.95 -28.68
C THR A 62 15.75 11.72 -27.62
N PRO A 63 14.69 11.14 -27.04
CA PRO A 63 13.95 11.81 -25.98
C PRO A 63 14.89 12.02 -24.78
N ALA A 64 14.94 13.26 -24.28
CA ALA A 64 15.65 13.59 -23.07
C ALA A 64 15.05 12.80 -21.88
N PRO A 65 15.88 12.36 -20.90
CA PRO A 65 15.36 11.67 -19.73
C PRO A 65 14.41 12.60 -18.96
N THR A 66 13.16 12.16 -18.79
CA THR A 66 12.19 12.82 -17.92
C THR A 66 12.63 12.59 -16.48
N ALA A 67 12.96 13.66 -15.76
CA ALA A 67 13.24 13.57 -14.33
C ALA A 67 11.94 13.21 -13.58
N VAL A 68 11.93 12.06 -12.91
CA VAL A 68 10.87 11.68 -11.97
C VAL A 68 11.19 12.34 -10.64
N VAL A 69 10.28 13.19 -10.15
CA VAL A 69 10.41 13.75 -8.80
C VAL A 69 9.92 12.68 -7.83
N VAL A 70 10.86 12.09 -7.08
CA VAL A 70 10.55 11.10 -6.04
C VAL A 70 10.23 11.84 -4.74
N MET A 71 9.08 11.54 -4.15
CA MET A 71 8.69 11.98 -2.82
C MET A 71 9.03 10.88 -1.81
N ASP A 72 9.68 11.24 -0.70
CA ASP A 72 9.91 10.33 0.42
C ASP A 72 8.72 10.43 1.38
N VAL A 73 7.66 9.68 1.08
CA VAL A 73 6.38 9.78 1.79
C VAL A 73 6.23 8.63 2.77
N ASP A 74 6.03 8.96 4.04
CA ASP A 74 5.56 7.99 5.02
C ASP A 74 4.05 7.76 4.83
N TRP A 75 3.67 6.52 4.55
CA TRP A 75 2.28 6.09 4.43
C TRP A 75 1.79 5.30 5.65
N ASP A 76 2.69 4.88 6.54
CA ASP A 76 2.40 4.04 7.70
C ASP A 76 1.59 4.83 8.75
N ASP A 77 1.10 4.18 9.81
CA ASP A 77 0.27 4.76 10.88
C ASP A 77 -1.23 4.89 10.55
N GLN A 78 -1.97 5.49 11.49
CA GLN A 78 -3.40 5.69 11.46
C GLN A 78 -3.83 6.86 10.58
N TRP A 79 -4.90 6.64 9.82
CA TRP A 79 -5.57 7.62 8.98
C TRP A 79 -7.07 7.63 9.25
N THR A 80 -7.68 8.81 9.14
CA THR A 80 -9.13 8.93 8.96
C THR A 80 -9.44 9.01 7.47
N ILE A 81 -10.31 8.14 6.97
CA ILE A 81 -10.65 8.04 5.55
C ILE A 81 -12.13 8.28 5.27
N TRP A 82 -12.42 8.82 4.09
CA TRP A 82 -13.76 9.03 3.56
C TRP A 82 -13.87 8.44 2.17
N MET A 83 -14.97 7.75 1.92
CA MET A 83 -15.25 7.06 0.65
C MET A 83 -16.51 7.65 0.01
N GLY A 84 -16.42 7.95 -1.28
CA GLY A 84 -17.47 8.60 -2.06
C GLY A 84 -17.91 9.95 -1.47
N ASP A 85 -19.21 10.21 -1.54
CA ASP A 85 -19.81 11.46 -1.07
C ASP A 85 -20.13 11.45 0.43
N SER A 86 -19.85 10.35 1.12
CA SER A 86 -20.12 10.22 2.55
C SER A 86 -19.31 11.25 3.36
N SER A 87 -19.95 11.84 4.38
CA SER A 87 -19.28 12.63 5.42
C SER A 87 -18.77 11.78 6.58
N LYS A 88 -19.12 10.49 6.60
CA LYS A 88 -18.68 9.56 7.64
C LYS A 88 -17.21 9.18 7.41
N GLY A 89 -16.38 9.52 8.39
CA GLY A 89 -14.99 9.09 8.45
C GLY A 89 -14.87 7.70 9.07
N TYR A 90 -13.89 6.94 8.60
CA TYR A 90 -13.50 5.64 9.15
C TYR A 90 -12.02 5.67 9.51
N THR A 91 -11.64 5.00 10.59
CA THR A 91 -10.23 4.87 10.97
C THR A 91 -9.63 3.66 10.29
N ILE A 92 -8.49 3.82 9.64
CA ILE A 92 -7.70 2.76 9.04
C ILE A 92 -6.25 2.92 9.49
N ASP A 93 -5.61 1.83 9.86
CA ASP A 93 -4.16 1.80 10.10
C ASP A 93 -3.51 1.21 8.84
N PHE A 94 -2.68 2.01 8.16
CA PHE A 94 -1.90 1.53 7.04
C PHE A 94 -0.58 0.95 7.54
N LEU A 95 -0.25 -0.24 7.04
CA LEU A 95 1.02 -0.92 7.29
C LEU A 95 1.82 -0.97 6.00
N VAL A 96 3.03 -0.43 6.03
CA VAL A 96 3.96 -0.38 4.90
C VAL A 96 5.08 -1.40 5.07
N GLN A 97 5.35 -2.18 4.02
CA GLN A 97 6.45 -3.14 3.95
C GLN A 97 7.12 -3.05 2.58
N GLY A 98 8.23 -2.30 2.51
CA GLY A 98 8.89 -2.00 1.24
C GLY A 98 8.01 -1.13 0.35
N ASP A 99 7.72 -1.58 -0.86
CA ASP A 99 6.80 -0.92 -1.79
C ASP A 99 5.34 -1.32 -1.57
N LYS A 100 5.03 -2.20 -0.61
CA LYS A 100 3.67 -2.67 -0.36
C LYS A 100 3.02 -1.92 0.79
N ILE A 101 1.73 -1.65 0.64
CA ILE A 101 0.88 -1.04 1.66
C ILE A 101 -0.38 -1.87 1.82
N SER A 102 -0.82 -2.04 3.05
CA SER A 102 -2.07 -2.73 3.38
C SER A 102 -2.81 -2.04 4.50
N GLY A 103 -4.12 -2.17 4.55
CA GLY A 103 -4.93 -1.66 5.64
C GLY A 103 -6.33 -2.24 5.63
N SER A 104 -7.03 -2.15 6.75
CA SER A 104 -8.44 -2.54 6.82
C SER A 104 -9.22 -1.66 7.78
N THR A 105 -10.51 -1.50 7.52
CA THR A 105 -11.41 -0.77 8.42
C THR A 105 -12.79 -1.41 8.47
N VAL A 106 -13.48 -1.20 9.60
CA VAL A 106 -14.85 -1.69 9.80
C VAL A 106 -15.84 -0.60 9.41
N LEU A 107 -16.69 -0.93 8.44
CA LEU A 107 -17.78 -0.11 7.95
C LEU A 107 -19.03 -0.27 8.83
N THR A 108 -20.11 0.42 8.43
CA THR A 108 -21.42 0.24 9.08
C THR A 108 -21.95 -1.17 8.83
N ASN A 109 -22.79 -1.69 9.74
CA ASN A 109 -23.43 -3.02 9.64
C ASN A 109 -22.47 -4.22 9.71
N HIS A 110 -21.32 -4.07 10.37
CA HIS A 110 -20.31 -5.14 10.53
C HIS A 110 -19.63 -5.59 9.23
N ASN A 111 -19.81 -4.85 8.13
CA ASN A 111 -18.98 -5.05 6.95
C ASN A 111 -17.57 -4.50 7.21
N SER A 112 -16.54 -5.11 6.63
CA SER A 112 -15.18 -4.57 6.65
C SER A 112 -14.64 -4.49 5.24
N ILE A 113 -13.81 -3.49 4.99
CA ILE A 113 -13.10 -3.31 3.74
C ILE A 113 -11.60 -3.40 3.99
N SER A 114 -10.90 -4.14 3.13
CA SER A 114 -9.45 -4.25 3.11
C SER A 114 -8.89 -3.59 1.85
N PHE A 115 -7.72 -2.98 1.97
CA PHE A 115 -6.96 -2.36 0.90
C PHE A 115 -5.59 -3.02 0.84
N ILE A 116 -5.15 -3.37 -0.37
CA ILE A 116 -3.80 -3.87 -0.65
C ILE A 116 -3.28 -3.12 -1.87
N GLY A 117 -2.14 -2.46 -1.73
CA GLY A 117 -1.57 -1.62 -2.78
C GLY A 117 -0.05 -1.68 -2.88
N THR A 118 0.46 -1.01 -3.92
CA THR A 118 1.87 -0.80 -4.18
C THR A 118 2.16 0.69 -4.34
N ILE A 119 3.09 1.20 -3.54
CA ILE A 119 3.66 2.54 -3.64
C ILE A 119 4.48 2.60 -4.94
N GLN A 120 4.20 3.61 -5.76
CA GLN A 120 4.84 3.77 -7.06
C GLN A 120 6.23 4.43 -6.90
N GLU A 121 7.00 4.51 -7.98
CA GLU A 121 8.36 5.08 -7.99
C GLU A 121 8.41 6.55 -7.55
N ASP A 122 7.31 7.29 -7.69
CA ASP A 122 7.19 8.67 -7.22
C ASP A 122 7.01 8.78 -5.70
N GLY A 123 6.79 7.67 -4.98
CA GLY A 123 6.54 7.58 -3.54
C GLY A 123 5.20 8.17 -3.08
N GLY A 124 4.68 9.17 -3.78
CA GLY A 124 3.41 9.83 -3.49
C GLY A 124 2.18 9.19 -4.12
N THR A 125 2.32 8.18 -4.99
CA THR A 125 1.18 7.47 -5.57
C THR A 125 1.10 6.04 -5.05
N VAL A 126 -0.10 5.59 -4.69
CA VAL A 126 -0.38 4.17 -4.40
C VAL A 126 -1.47 3.67 -5.34
N LYS A 127 -1.26 2.48 -5.91
CA LYS A 127 -2.26 1.76 -6.71
C LYS A 127 -2.48 0.38 -6.14
N GLY A 128 -3.72 -0.09 -6.15
CA GLY A 128 -4.03 -1.37 -5.54
C GLY A 128 -5.46 -1.83 -5.75
N THR A 129 -5.86 -2.83 -4.97
CA THR A 129 -7.21 -3.37 -4.94
C THR A 129 -7.81 -3.25 -3.55
N TRP A 130 -9.13 -3.21 -3.49
CA TRP A 130 -9.90 -3.28 -2.27
C TRP A 130 -10.93 -4.40 -2.36
N GLU A 131 -11.25 -5.00 -1.22
CA GLU A 131 -12.26 -6.05 -1.09
C GLU A 131 -13.09 -5.80 0.17
N ASN A 132 -14.39 -6.00 0.07
CA ASN A 132 -15.36 -5.84 1.16
C ASN A 132 -15.99 -7.20 1.49
N THR A 133 -16.34 -7.41 2.76
CA THR A 133 -16.94 -8.67 3.25
C THR A 133 -18.30 -9.01 2.63
N ASP A 134 -18.95 -8.07 1.94
CA ASP A 134 -20.15 -8.33 1.15
C ASP A 134 -19.87 -8.94 -0.24
N GLY A 135 -18.59 -9.19 -0.56
CA GLY A 135 -18.13 -9.77 -1.81
C GLY A 135 -17.90 -8.74 -2.93
N THR A 136 -18.02 -7.44 -2.65
CA THR A 136 -17.64 -6.40 -3.61
C THR A 136 -16.14 -6.12 -3.56
N GLU A 137 -15.55 -5.86 -4.72
CA GLU A 137 -14.12 -5.59 -4.88
C GLU A 137 -13.89 -4.56 -6.00
N GLY A 138 -12.68 -4.02 -6.06
CA GLY A 138 -12.28 -3.10 -7.12
C GLY A 138 -10.86 -2.61 -7.00
N GLU A 139 -10.48 -1.68 -7.87
CA GLU A 139 -9.17 -1.03 -7.87
C GLU A 139 -9.25 0.32 -7.16
N PHE A 140 -8.15 0.74 -6.54
CA PHE A 140 -8.02 2.10 -6.04
C PHE A 140 -6.71 2.75 -6.49
N THR A 141 -6.72 4.07 -6.51
CA THR A 141 -5.52 4.89 -6.65
C THR A 141 -5.62 6.08 -5.72
N ILE A 142 -4.58 6.33 -4.95
CA ILE A 142 -4.47 7.50 -4.08
C ILE A 142 -3.16 8.25 -4.33
N TYR A 143 -3.20 9.54 -4.06
CA TYR A 143 -2.14 10.50 -4.27
C TYR A 143 -1.94 11.30 -2.98
N MET A 144 -0.72 11.28 -2.46
CA MET A 144 -0.33 12.11 -1.34
C MET A 144 -0.35 13.58 -1.76
N ASP A 145 -0.85 14.44 -0.88
CA ASP A 145 -0.67 15.88 -1.03
C ASP A 145 0.72 16.31 -0.55
N SER A 146 1.19 17.45 -1.05
CA SER A 146 2.40 18.15 -0.61
C SER A 146 2.60 18.31 0.90
N SER A 147 1.53 18.30 1.72
CA SER A 147 1.66 18.37 3.19
C SER A 147 1.93 17.01 3.86
N GLU A 148 1.84 15.90 3.13
CA GLU A 148 1.99 14.51 3.61
C GLU A 148 0.99 14.09 4.71
N ASN A 149 0.01 14.95 4.99
CA ASN A 149 -1.02 14.74 6.02
C ASN A 149 -2.39 14.43 5.43
N LEU A 150 -2.49 14.44 4.10
CA LEU A 150 -3.71 14.33 3.32
C LEU A 150 -3.42 13.50 2.08
N PHE A 151 -4.37 12.65 1.70
CA PHE A 151 -4.37 12.04 0.38
C PHE A 151 -5.73 12.18 -0.29
N THR A 152 -5.71 12.16 -1.62
CA THR A 152 -6.91 12.19 -2.48
C THR A 152 -6.81 11.08 -3.51
N GLY A 153 -7.93 10.69 -4.12
CA GLY A 153 -7.93 9.52 -4.99
C GLY A 153 -9.31 8.98 -5.27
N ARG A 154 -9.33 7.71 -5.68
CA ARG A 154 -10.54 7.02 -6.15
C ARG A 154 -10.49 5.53 -5.88
N MET A 155 -11.65 4.95 -5.61
CA MET A 155 -11.90 3.50 -5.49
C MET A 155 -12.61 2.90 -6.71
N SER A 156 -12.99 3.75 -7.67
CA SER A 156 -13.57 3.38 -8.95
C SER A 156 -13.54 4.60 -9.88
N SER A 157 -14.12 4.51 -11.08
CA SER A 157 -14.28 5.67 -11.96
C SER A 157 -15.14 6.80 -11.35
N SER A 158 -15.98 6.52 -10.35
CA SER A 158 -16.95 7.46 -9.81
C SER A 158 -16.90 7.63 -8.29
N ASN A 159 -16.14 6.82 -7.57
CA ASN A 159 -16.09 6.85 -6.11
C ASN A 159 -14.80 7.51 -5.63
N ALA A 160 -14.94 8.72 -5.07
CA ALA A 160 -13.85 9.45 -4.42
C ALA A 160 -13.26 8.66 -3.25
N PHE A 161 -11.97 8.86 -2.96
CA PHE A 161 -11.33 8.29 -1.78
C PHE A 161 -10.25 9.23 -1.27
N CYS A 162 -10.40 9.69 -0.04
CA CYS A 162 -9.47 10.62 0.58
C CYS A 162 -9.27 10.28 2.04
N GLY A 163 -8.18 10.78 2.62
CA GLY A 163 -7.89 10.59 4.03
C GLY A 163 -7.00 11.67 4.60
N SER A 164 -6.94 11.71 5.93
CA SER A 164 -6.09 12.60 6.71
C SER A 164 -5.52 11.91 7.93
N ARG A 165 -4.24 12.20 8.26
CA ARG A 165 -3.60 11.76 9.51
C ARG A 165 -4.14 12.51 10.73
N ASN A 166 -4.23 13.83 10.60
CA ASN A 166 -4.34 14.75 11.74
C ASN A 166 -5.69 15.49 11.81
N SER A 167 -6.62 15.19 10.89
CA SER A 167 -7.91 15.86 10.82
C SER A 167 -9.06 14.86 10.90
N SER A 168 -10.08 15.21 11.66
CA SER A 168 -11.40 14.55 11.64
C SER A 168 -12.36 15.17 10.64
N ILE A 169 -11.90 16.16 9.85
CA ILE A 169 -12.70 16.89 8.86
C ILE A 169 -12.34 16.36 7.46
N LYS A 170 -13.37 15.95 6.72
CA LYS A 170 -13.24 15.52 5.33
C LYS A 170 -12.62 16.65 4.49
N PRO A 171 -11.56 16.39 3.70
CA PRO A 171 -11.01 17.37 2.77
C PRO A 171 -12.07 17.87 1.79
N SER A 172 -12.01 19.16 1.41
CA SER A 172 -12.96 19.74 0.44
C SER A 172 -12.91 19.03 -0.91
N ASP A 173 -11.70 18.67 -1.35
CA ASP A 173 -11.46 17.94 -2.59
C ASP A 173 -11.07 16.49 -2.26
N CYS A 174 -12.05 15.58 -2.32
CA CYS A 174 -11.81 14.15 -2.13
C CYS A 174 -11.52 13.43 -3.46
N PHE A 175 -11.85 14.07 -4.58
CA PHE A 175 -11.73 13.53 -5.93
C PHE A 175 -10.62 14.25 -6.69
N LYS A 176 -9.69 13.50 -7.28
CA LYS A 176 -8.69 13.98 -8.23
C LYS A 176 -8.68 13.14 -9.50
#